data_AF-A0A6L8U3R4-F1
#
_entry.id   AF-A0A6L8U3R4-F1
#
_cell.length_a   1.000
_cell.length_b   1.000
_cell.length_c   1.000
_cell.angle_alpha   90.00
_cell.angle_beta   90.00
_cell.angle_gamma   90.00
#
_symmetry.space_group_name_H-M   'P 1'
#
loop_
_entity.id
_entity.type
_entity.pdbx_description
1 polymer ?
#
loop_
_entity_poly.entity_id
_entity_poly.type
_entity_poly.pdbx_seq_one_letter_code
_entity_poly.pdbx_strand_id
1 'polypeptide(L)'
;MIAQALSLRGWKLFSGIVLVELLILLVSQTILIDEIVFFNTYSEQLTYELSMEIFSAMRSYSWISYAITPILLLLKFSALSVLIYIGVFFSDLHKDITLGKIFKVVVVSEIVFVVASVIKMLWFILFAGNYTLDDMNFFYPLSLINLFSRSEVASYWVYPLQTVNIFQVFYVLLLAFGLSRIGSVKKISVDRIVLSTYVPAMAVWIAMILFLTIDTMP
;
A
#
# COMPACT_ATOMS: atom_id res chain seq x y z
N MET A 1 -19.92 -9.39 6.43
CA MET A 1 -19.19 -8.18 6.00
C MET A 1 -18.73 -8.24 4.53
N ILE A 2 -17.78 -9.09 4.14
CA ILE A 2 -17.25 -9.12 2.75
C ILE A 2 -18.32 -9.45 1.69
N ALA A 3 -19.20 -10.41 1.97
CA ALA A 3 -20.30 -10.75 1.04
C ALA A 3 -21.28 -9.58 0.81
N GLN A 4 -21.51 -8.74 1.84
CA GLN A 4 -22.32 -7.52 1.71
C GLN A 4 -21.56 -6.45 0.92
N ALA A 5 -20.27 -6.25 1.19
CA ALA A 5 -19.45 -5.33 0.40
C ALA A 5 -19.43 -5.69 -1.10
N LEU A 6 -19.29 -6.97 -1.45
CA LEU A 6 -19.29 -7.45 -2.83
C LEU A 6 -20.62 -7.23 -3.58
N SER A 7 -21.71 -6.99 -2.85
CA SER A 7 -23.03 -6.67 -3.41
C SER A 7 -23.13 -5.22 -3.91
N LEU A 8 -22.24 -4.33 -3.45
CA LEU A 8 -22.18 -2.94 -3.88
C LEU A 8 -21.62 -2.81 -5.31
N ARG A 9 -21.98 -1.71 -5.97
CA ARG A 9 -21.40 -1.34 -7.27
C ARG A 9 -19.90 -1.05 -7.10
N GLY A 10 -19.07 -1.54 -8.01
CA GLY A 10 -17.61 -1.42 -7.91
C GLY A 10 -17.10 0.01 -7.76
N TRP A 11 -17.73 0.97 -8.44
CA TRP A 11 -17.38 2.39 -8.31
C TRP A 11 -17.64 2.95 -6.90
N LYS A 12 -18.71 2.51 -6.21
CA LYS A 12 -19.00 2.95 -4.83
C LYS A 12 -17.94 2.45 -3.85
N LEU A 13 -17.52 1.20 -4.03
CA LEU A 13 -16.43 0.61 -3.23
C LEU A 13 -15.12 1.36 -3.47
N PHE A 14 -14.80 1.62 -4.74
CA PHE A 14 -13.59 2.34 -5.12
C PHE A 14 -13.59 3.76 -4.53
N SER A 15 -14.67 4.53 -4.72
CA SER A 15 -14.80 5.87 -4.15
C SER A 15 -14.69 5.86 -2.63
N GLY A 16 -15.26 4.86 -1.95
CA GLY A 16 -15.12 4.72 -0.49
C GLY A 16 -13.67 4.52 -0.05
N ILE A 17 -12.93 3.61 -0.69
CA ILE A 17 -11.50 3.38 -0.40
C ILE A 17 -10.67 4.62 -0.69
N VAL A 18 -10.90 5.27 -1.84
CA VAL A 18 -10.20 6.51 -2.21
C VAL A 18 -10.44 7.60 -1.17
N LEU A 19 -11.67 7.80 -0.72
CA LEU A 19 -11.99 8.79 0.31
C LEU A 19 -11.24 8.51 1.62
N VAL A 20 -11.19 7.26 2.06
CA VAL A 20 -10.47 6.88 3.28
C VAL A 20 -8.96 7.10 3.13
N GLU A 21 -8.37 6.71 1.99
CA GLU A 21 -6.95 6.96 1.72
C GLU A 21 -6.62 8.46 1.66
N LEU A 22 -7.49 9.28 1.05
CA LEU A 22 -7.33 10.73 1.04
C LEU A 22 -7.43 11.32 2.44
N LEU A 23 -8.33 10.81 3.29
CA LEU A 23 -8.42 11.23 4.69
C LEU A 23 -7.16 10.86 5.47
N ILE A 24 -6.63 9.65 5.29
CA ILE A 24 -5.36 9.23 5.91
C ILE A 24 -4.22 10.13 5.44
N LEU A 25 -4.14 10.42 4.15
CA LEU A 25 -3.13 11.31 3.58
C LEU A 25 -3.23 12.74 4.14
N LEU A 26 -4.45 13.27 4.25
CA LEU A 26 -4.72 14.59 4.85
C LEU A 26 -4.29 14.64 6.32
N VAL A 27 -4.65 13.63 7.11
CA VAL A 27 -4.29 13.56 8.53
C VAL A 27 -2.78 13.38 8.68
N SER A 28 -2.15 12.54 7.86
CA SER A 28 -0.70 12.35 7.86
C SER A 28 0.03 13.66 7.56
N GLN A 29 -0.37 14.39 6.51
CA GLN A 29 0.25 15.66 6.18
C GLN A 29 -0.02 16.74 7.22
N THR A 30 -1.17 16.77 7.89
CA THR A 30 -1.48 17.82 8.87
C THR A 30 -0.94 17.55 10.26
N ILE A 31 -0.95 16.30 10.72
CA ILE A 31 -0.58 15.93 12.09
C ILE A 31 0.82 15.33 12.16
N LEU A 32 1.20 14.47 11.20
CA LEU A 32 2.46 13.72 11.29
C LEU A 32 3.66 14.42 10.65
N ILE A 33 3.42 15.20 9.60
CA ILE A 33 4.46 15.91 8.83
C ILE A 33 4.33 17.41 9.14
N ASP A 34 4.80 17.79 10.33
CA ASP A 34 4.86 19.18 10.78
C ASP A 34 6.27 19.78 10.60
N GLU A 35 6.39 21.07 10.90
CA GLU A 35 7.65 21.81 10.80
C GLU A 35 8.74 21.23 11.70
N ILE A 36 8.37 20.69 12.86
CA ILE A 36 9.30 20.13 13.85
C ILE A 36 9.89 18.83 13.32
N VAL A 37 9.05 17.91 12.84
CA VAL A 37 9.49 16.64 12.24
C VAL A 37 10.33 16.90 11.00
N PHE A 38 9.91 17.84 10.16
CA PHE A 38 10.68 18.22 8.97
C PHE A 38 12.05 18.79 9.35
N PHE A 39 12.08 19.74 10.29
CA PHE A 39 13.33 20.32 10.77
C PHE A 39 14.24 19.28 11.43
N ASN A 40 13.73 18.42 12.31
CA ASN A 40 14.49 17.34 12.95
C ASN A 40 15.11 16.38 11.93
N THR A 41 14.49 16.22 10.76
CA THR A 41 15.03 15.36 9.69
C THR A 41 16.23 16.02 9.00
N TYR A 42 16.17 17.33 8.77
CA TYR A 42 17.15 18.03 7.95
C TYR A 42 18.07 18.99 8.73
N SER A 43 17.94 19.10 10.04
CA SER A 43 18.68 20.06 10.88
C SER A 43 20.20 19.85 10.84
N GLU A 44 20.67 18.64 10.53
CA GLU A 44 22.10 18.34 10.36
C GLU A 44 22.64 18.83 9.01
N GLN A 45 21.78 19.04 8.02
CA GLN A 45 22.15 19.33 6.63
C GLN A 45 21.77 20.75 6.19
N LEU A 46 20.71 21.32 6.78
CA LEU A 46 20.11 22.58 6.36
C LEU A 46 20.00 23.57 7.52
N THR A 47 20.09 24.85 7.21
CA THR A 47 19.73 25.91 8.18
C THR A 47 18.22 25.89 8.46
N TYR A 48 17.81 26.44 9.59
CA TYR A 48 16.38 26.55 9.94
C TYR A 48 15.59 27.30 8.86
N GLU A 49 16.11 28.44 8.40
CA GLU A 49 15.47 29.29 7.40
C GLU A 49 15.24 28.53 6.08
N LEU A 50 16.25 27.82 5.59
CA LEU A 50 16.15 27.02 4.36
C LEU A 50 15.20 25.83 4.54
N SER A 51 15.23 25.18 5.71
CA SER A 51 14.32 24.08 6.03
C SER A 51 12.85 24.54 5.98
N MET A 52 12.56 25.72 6.54
CA MET A 52 11.20 26.28 6.54
C MET A 52 10.77 26.74 5.14
N GLU A 53 11.69 27.30 4.35
CA GLU A 53 11.43 27.64 2.95
C GLU A 53 11.02 26.40 2.15
N ILE A 54 11.82 25.32 2.22
CA ILE A 54 11.53 24.06 1.51
C ILE A 54 10.23 23.44 2.03
N PHE A 55 10.01 23.43 3.34
CA PHE A 55 8.78 22.91 3.93
C PHE A 55 7.54 23.66 3.41
N SER A 56 7.60 24.99 3.37
CA SER A 56 6.50 25.82 2.86
C SER A 56 6.22 25.57 1.38
N ALA A 57 7.27 25.39 0.57
CA ALA A 57 7.15 25.04 -0.84
C ALA A 57 6.50 23.65 -1.01
N MET A 58 6.98 22.64 -0.28
CA MET A 58 6.39 21.29 -0.25
C MET A 58 4.90 21.34 0.15
N ARG A 59 4.55 22.15 1.14
CA ARG A 59 3.17 22.33 1.60
C ARG A 59 2.29 22.92 0.50
N SER A 60 2.79 23.90 -0.24
CA SER A 60 2.09 24.52 -1.37
C SER A 60 1.75 23.53 -2.48
N TYR A 61 2.62 22.54 -2.74
CA TYR A 61 2.38 21.50 -3.75
C TYR A 61 1.63 20.26 -3.23
N SER A 62 1.26 20.22 -1.95
CA SER A 62 0.61 19.05 -1.35
C SER A 62 -0.72 18.69 -2.03
N TRP A 63 -1.42 19.65 -2.65
CA TRP A 63 -2.65 19.39 -3.40
C TRP A 63 -2.47 18.43 -4.59
N ILE A 64 -1.27 18.40 -5.19
CA ILE A 64 -0.94 17.48 -6.29
C ILE A 64 -1.04 16.04 -5.78
N SER A 65 -0.60 15.77 -4.55
CA SER A 65 -0.67 14.44 -3.95
C SER A 65 -2.13 13.95 -3.80
N TYR A 66 -3.07 14.85 -3.47
CA TYR A 66 -4.49 14.50 -3.38
C TYR A 66 -5.10 14.21 -4.76
N ALA A 67 -4.68 14.93 -5.80
CA ALA A 67 -5.19 14.74 -7.16
C ALA A 67 -4.63 13.47 -7.81
N ILE A 68 -3.35 13.15 -7.57
CA ILE A 68 -2.68 12.00 -8.20
C ILE A 68 -3.04 10.67 -7.51
N THR A 69 -3.34 10.68 -6.21
CA THR A 69 -3.65 9.47 -5.42
C THR A 69 -4.79 8.63 -6.02
N PRO A 70 -5.97 9.17 -6.37
CA PRO A 70 -7.04 8.40 -7.00
C PRO A 70 -6.61 7.75 -8.32
N ILE A 71 -5.78 8.42 -9.11
CA ILE A 71 -5.29 7.93 -10.41
C ILE A 71 -4.36 6.75 -10.18
N LEU A 72 -3.41 6.88 -9.25
CA LEU A 72 -2.47 5.80 -8.90
C LEU A 72 -3.20 4.59 -8.31
N LEU A 73 -4.20 4.78 -7.45
CA LEU A 73 -5.02 3.70 -6.92
C LEU A 73 -5.81 2.99 -8.02
N LEU A 74 -6.39 3.73 -8.97
CA LEU A 74 -7.08 3.14 -10.11
C LEU A 74 -6.14 2.29 -10.96
N LEU A 75 -4.94 2.80 -11.26
CA LEU A 75 -3.91 2.06 -12.00
C LEU A 75 -3.47 0.81 -11.24
N LYS A 76 -3.17 0.92 -9.93
CA LYS A 76 -2.80 -0.20 -9.05
C LYS A 76 -3.85 -1.30 -9.09
N PHE A 77 -5.12 -0.98 -8.84
CA PHE A 77 -6.18 -1.98 -8.79
C PHE A 77 -6.46 -2.59 -10.16
N SER A 78 -6.34 -1.80 -11.23
CA SER A 78 -6.49 -2.31 -12.60
C SER A 78 -5.37 -3.28 -12.95
N ALA A 79 -4.12 -2.95 -12.65
CA ALA A 79 -2.96 -3.80 -12.88
C ALA A 79 -3.10 -5.14 -12.14
N LEU A 80 -3.44 -5.09 -10.84
CA LEU A 80 -3.67 -6.31 -10.05
C LEU A 80 -4.85 -7.13 -10.56
N SER A 81 -5.93 -6.48 -11.02
CA SER A 81 -7.10 -7.18 -11.56
C SER A 81 -6.78 -7.89 -12.87
N VAL A 82 -6.03 -7.25 -13.77
CA VAL A 82 -5.57 -7.86 -15.02
C VAL A 82 -4.66 -9.04 -14.73
N LEU A 83 -3.73 -8.89 -13.78
CA LEU A 83 -2.80 -9.95 -13.40
C LEU A 83 -3.52 -11.20 -12.88
N ILE A 84 -4.50 -11.03 -11.99
CA ILE A 84 -5.33 -12.14 -11.50
C ILE A 84 -6.21 -12.70 -12.62
N TYR A 85 -6.75 -11.85 -13.49
CA TYR A 85 -7.59 -12.27 -14.62
C TYR A 85 -6.82 -13.18 -15.60
N ILE A 86 -5.52 -12.92 -15.81
CA ILE A 86 -4.66 -13.82 -16.60
C ILE A 86 -4.65 -15.24 -16.01
N GLY A 87 -4.49 -15.37 -14.69
CA GLY A 87 -4.53 -16.69 -14.02
C GLY A 87 -5.90 -17.37 -14.08
N VAL A 88 -6.98 -16.58 -13.99
CA VAL A 88 -8.36 -17.05 -14.18
C VAL A 88 -8.58 -17.55 -15.61
N PHE A 89 -8.05 -16.84 -16.60
CA PHE A 89 -8.13 -17.19 -18.01
C PHE A 89 -7.42 -18.52 -18.29
N PHE A 90 -6.17 -18.67 -17.83
CA PHE A 90 -5.40 -19.93 -17.98
C PHE A 90 -5.98 -21.11 -17.19
N SER A 91 -6.88 -20.87 -16.25
CA SER A 91 -7.58 -21.92 -15.49
C SER A 91 -8.98 -22.22 -16.03
N ASP A 92 -9.36 -21.69 -17.20
CA ASP A 92 -10.67 -21.87 -17.85
C ASP A 92 -11.87 -21.39 -17.01
N LEU A 93 -11.65 -20.49 -16.05
CA LEU A 93 -12.69 -19.94 -15.16
C LEU A 93 -13.22 -18.58 -15.59
N HIS A 94 -12.78 -18.07 -16.74
CA HIS A 94 -13.14 -16.75 -17.26
C HIS A 94 -14.65 -16.58 -17.52
N LYS A 95 -15.38 -17.69 -17.71
CA LYS A 95 -16.84 -17.67 -17.87
C LYS A 95 -17.58 -17.30 -16.59
N ASP A 96 -17.07 -17.72 -15.44
CA ASP A 96 -17.69 -17.48 -14.13
C ASP A 96 -17.16 -16.20 -13.46
N ILE A 97 -15.87 -15.92 -13.66
CA ILE A 97 -15.14 -14.85 -13.00
C ILE A 97 -14.70 -13.82 -14.04
N THR A 98 -15.46 -12.73 -14.15
CA THR A 98 -15.16 -11.62 -15.05
C THR A 98 -14.20 -10.61 -14.42
N LEU A 99 -13.45 -9.85 -15.25
CA LEU A 99 -12.52 -8.81 -14.81
C LEU A 99 -13.17 -7.80 -13.85
N GLY A 100 -14.41 -7.39 -14.10
CA GLY A 100 -15.14 -6.47 -13.22
C GLY A 100 -15.44 -7.05 -11.84
N LYS A 101 -15.66 -8.37 -11.72
CA LYS A 101 -15.82 -9.02 -10.42
C LYS A 101 -14.48 -9.10 -9.68
N ILE A 102 -13.38 -9.40 -10.39
CA ILE A 102 -12.03 -9.39 -9.83
C ILE A 102 -11.67 -8.02 -9.30
N PHE A 103 -11.93 -6.95 -10.08
CA PHE A 103 -11.69 -5.58 -9.66
C PHE A 103 -12.38 -5.24 -8.34
N LYS A 104 -13.65 -5.65 -8.17
CA LYS A 104 -14.34 -5.47 -6.88
C LYS A 104 -13.65 -6.20 -5.74
N VAL A 105 -13.17 -7.43 -5.97
CA VAL A 105 -12.46 -8.21 -4.95
C VAL A 105 -11.13 -7.54 -4.58
N VAL A 106 -10.37 -7.05 -5.56
CA VAL A 106 -9.11 -6.32 -5.34
C VAL A 106 -9.35 -5.06 -4.51
N VAL A 107 -10.34 -4.24 -4.89
CA VAL A 107 -10.70 -3.01 -4.14
C VAL A 107 -11.15 -3.31 -2.72
N VAL A 108 -11.99 -4.34 -2.52
CA VAL A 108 -12.43 -4.72 -1.16
C VAL A 108 -11.25 -5.24 -0.34
N SER A 109 -10.31 -5.94 -0.97
CA SER A 109 -9.16 -6.51 -0.25
C SER A 109 -8.18 -5.43 0.21
N GLU A 110 -8.19 -4.25 -0.43
CA GLU A 110 -7.37 -3.09 -0.04
C GLU A 110 -7.64 -2.63 1.40
N ILE A 111 -8.79 -2.96 1.98
CA ILE A 111 -9.10 -2.62 3.38
C ILE A 111 -8.01 -3.08 4.35
N VAL A 112 -7.30 -4.16 4.02
CA VAL A 112 -6.19 -4.69 4.82
C VAL A 112 -5.02 -3.70 4.87
N PHE A 113 -4.68 -3.05 3.75
CA PHE A 113 -3.64 -2.02 3.70
C PHE A 113 -4.12 -0.70 4.30
N VAL A 114 -5.39 -0.35 4.13
CA VAL A 114 -5.99 0.81 4.82
C VAL A 114 -5.85 0.65 6.35
N VAL A 115 -6.15 -0.54 6.88
CA VAL A 115 -5.97 -0.83 8.31
C VAL A 115 -4.50 -0.73 8.72
N ALA A 116 -3.56 -1.22 7.92
CA ALA A 116 -2.13 -1.07 8.18
C ALA A 116 -1.72 0.41 8.24
N SER A 117 -2.20 1.24 7.30
CA SER A 117 -1.95 2.68 7.28
C SER A 117 -2.51 3.39 8.52
N VAL A 118 -3.71 3.02 8.96
CA VAL A 118 -4.30 3.57 10.20
C VAL A 118 -3.50 3.15 11.42
N ILE A 119 -3.06 1.89 11.51
CA ILE A 119 -2.22 1.41 12.64
C ILE A 119 -0.89 2.16 12.65
N LYS A 120 -0.25 2.33 11.49
CA LYS A 120 0.98 3.13 11.36
C LYS A 120 0.75 4.55 11.86
N MET A 121 -0.31 5.21 11.38
CA MET A 121 -0.65 6.58 11.78
C MET A 121 -0.87 6.69 13.29
N LEU A 122 -1.68 5.81 13.88
CA LEU A 122 -1.94 5.79 15.33
C LEU A 122 -0.67 5.54 16.13
N TRP A 123 0.22 4.68 15.64
CA TRP A 123 1.51 4.44 16.30
C TRP A 123 2.34 5.71 16.41
N PHE A 124 2.45 6.48 15.32
CA PHE A 124 3.20 7.73 15.31
C PHE A 124 2.55 8.83 16.16
N ILE A 125 1.22 8.94 16.14
CA ILE A 125 0.48 9.91 16.97
C ILE A 125 0.64 9.62 18.47
N LEU A 126 0.61 8.34 18.87
CA LEU A 126 0.50 7.97 20.28
C LEU A 126 1.84 7.60 20.93
N PHE A 127 2.80 7.07 20.17
CA PHE A 127 3.98 6.42 20.75
C PHE A 127 5.33 6.93 20.22
N ALA A 128 5.40 7.47 18.99
CA ALA A 128 6.69 7.76 18.36
C ALA A 128 7.43 8.98 18.93
N GLY A 129 6.75 9.89 19.65
CA GLY A 129 7.39 11.05 20.28
C GLY A 129 8.19 11.91 19.29
N ASN A 130 9.48 12.12 19.55
CA ASN A 130 10.39 12.85 18.66
C ASN A 130 10.91 11.94 17.55
N TYR A 131 10.19 11.87 16.43
CA TYR A 131 10.59 11.10 15.26
C TYR A 131 10.96 12.01 14.08
N THR A 132 11.67 11.43 13.12
CA THR A 132 12.03 12.05 11.83
C THR A 132 11.21 11.46 10.67
N LEU A 133 11.25 12.09 9.50
CA LEU A 133 10.63 11.54 8.29
C LEU A 133 11.27 10.20 7.89
N ASP A 134 12.55 10.03 8.16
CA ASP A 134 13.22 8.75 7.91
C ASP A 134 12.66 7.64 8.82
N ASP A 135 12.28 7.95 10.06
CA ASP A 135 11.64 6.99 10.99
C ASP A 135 10.27 6.58 10.48
N MET A 136 9.50 7.55 9.99
CA MET A 136 8.25 7.29 9.30
C MET A 136 8.45 6.42 8.06
N ASN A 137 9.50 6.66 7.27
CA ASN A 137 9.78 5.90 6.05
C ASN A 137 10.27 4.48 6.34
N PHE A 138 11.06 4.28 7.39
CA PHE A 138 11.62 2.97 7.77
C PHE A 138 10.57 2.06 8.41
N PHE A 139 9.64 2.60 9.20
CA PHE A 139 8.67 1.80 9.94
C PHE A 139 7.49 1.34 9.07
N TYR A 140 7.16 0.05 9.14
CA TYR A 140 5.88 -0.49 8.66
C TYR A 140 5.32 -1.47 9.70
N PRO A 141 4.07 -1.32 10.17
CA PRO A 141 3.56 -2.13 11.27
C PRO A 141 3.56 -3.62 10.94
N LEU A 142 3.95 -4.46 11.90
CA LEU A 142 3.91 -5.93 11.79
C LEU A 142 4.63 -6.49 10.54
N SER A 143 5.72 -5.83 10.12
CA SER A 143 6.62 -6.26 9.06
C SER A 143 7.95 -6.75 9.60
N LEU A 144 8.71 -7.47 8.77
CA LEU A 144 10.05 -7.92 9.12
C LEU A 144 11.05 -6.79 9.33
N ILE A 145 10.83 -5.61 8.72
CA ILE A 145 11.76 -4.47 8.89
C ILE A 145 11.90 -4.04 10.35
N ASN A 146 10.87 -4.24 11.18
CA ASN A 146 10.89 -3.88 12.60
C ASN A 146 11.75 -4.80 13.47
N LEU A 147 12.29 -5.91 12.92
CA LEU A 147 13.24 -6.78 13.62
C LEU A 147 14.68 -6.22 13.56
N PHE A 148 14.90 -5.17 12.79
CA PHE A 148 16.19 -4.55 12.56
C PHE A 148 16.14 -3.06 12.91
N SER A 149 17.29 -2.51 13.28
CA SER A 149 17.50 -1.07 13.35
C SER A 149 17.84 -0.49 11.98
N ARG A 150 17.64 0.82 11.79
CA ARG A 150 17.96 1.49 10.52
C ARG A 150 19.43 1.29 10.12
N SER A 151 20.36 1.31 11.07
CA SER A 151 21.80 1.15 10.81
C SER A 151 22.19 -0.24 10.32
N GLU A 152 21.36 -1.26 10.53
CA GLU A 152 21.64 -2.65 10.15
C GLU A 152 21.15 -3.00 8.73
N VAL A 153 20.31 -2.16 8.13
CA VAL A 153 19.62 -2.46 6.89
C VAL A 153 20.01 -1.46 5.81
N ALA A 154 20.60 -1.96 4.73
CA ALA A 154 20.87 -1.14 3.54
C ALA A 154 19.56 -0.66 2.90
N SER A 155 19.53 0.55 2.34
CA SER A 155 18.29 1.18 1.87
C SER A 155 17.53 0.36 0.83
N TYR A 156 18.23 -0.41 -0.02
CA TYR A 156 17.60 -1.29 -1.01
C TYR A 156 16.88 -2.51 -0.39
N TRP A 157 17.20 -2.89 0.84
CA TRP A 157 16.52 -3.95 1.59
C TRP A 157 15.30 -3.46 2.38
N VAL A 158 15.15 -2.15 2.59
CA VAL A 158 14.04 -1.58 3.37
C VAL A 158 12.69 -1.96 2.76
N TYR A 159 12.49 -1.72 1.46
CA TYR A 159 11.23 -2.02 0.80
C TYR A 159 10.88 -3.53 0.79
N PRO A 160 11.81 -4.46 0.43
CA PRO A 160 11.57 -5.90 0.56
C PRO A 160 11.14 -6.32 1.97
N LEU A 161 11.84 -5.86 3.01
CA LEU A 161 11.57 -6.24 4.39
C LEU A 161 10.25 -5.63 4.92
N GLN A 162 9.87 -4.45 4.44
CA GLN A 162 8.55 -3.86 4.71
C GLN A 162 7.41 -4.64 4.03
N THR A 163 7.64 -5.11 2.81
CA THR A 163 6.62 -5.85 2.03
C THR A 163 6.28 -7.20 2.67
N VAL A 164 7.24 -7.83 3.33
CA VAL A 164 7.00 -9.05 4.10
C VAL A 164 6.38 -8.69 5.45
N ASN A 165 5.05 -8.67 5.50
CA ASN A 165 4.28 -8.31 6.69
C ASN A 165 2.98 -9.12 6.81
N ILE A 166 2.34 -9.08 7.98
CA ILE A 166 1.11 -9.84 8.23
C ILE A 166 -0.09 -9.36 7.39
N PHE A 167 -0.14 -8.07 7.07
CA PHE A 167 -1.19 -7.48 6.23
C PHE A 167 -1.11 -8.05 4.81
N GLN A 168 0.09 -8.31 4.31
CA GLN A 168 0.30 -8.94 3.02
C GLN A 168 -0.27 -10.36 2.97
N VAL A 169 -0.12 -11.12 4.06
CA VAL A 169 -0.72 -12.45 4.22
C VAL A 169 -2.24 -12.36 4.25
N PHE A 170 -2.80 -11.45 5.05
CA PHE A 170 -4.25 -11.23 5.09
C PHE A 170 -4.82 -10.77 3.75
N TYR A 171 -4.09 -9.95 3.00
CA TYR A 171 -4.48 -9.51 1.68
C TYR A 171 -4.61 -10.70 0.71
N VAL A 172 -3.62 -11.60 0.68
CA VAL A 172 -3.67 -12.83 -0.14
C VAL A 172 -4.85 -13.72 0.24
N LEU A 173 -5.08 -13.92 1.54
CA LEU A 173 -6.21 -14.71 2.04
C LEU A 173 -7.55 -14.07 1.65
N LEU A 174 -7.64 -12.74 1.71
CA LEU A 174 -8.85 -11.99 1.40
C LEU A 174 -9.16 -11.98 -0.11
N LEU A 175 -8.13 -11.90 -0.95
CA LEU A 175 -8.26 -12.09 -2.41
C LEU A 175 -8.81 -13.48 -2.73
N ALA A 176 -8.18 -14.53 -2.19
CA ALA A 176 -8.60 -15.91 -2.46
C ALA A 176 -10.02 -16.18 -1.96
N PHE A 177 -10.34 -15.72 -0.75
CA PHE A 177 -11.69 -15.78 -0.21
C PHE A 177 -12.69 -15.01 -1.08
N GLY A 178 -12.38 -13.76 -1.45
CA GLY A 178 -13.26 -12.92 -2.24
C GLY A 178 -13.56 -13.52 -3.62
N LEU A 179 -12.53 -14.03 -4.31
CA LEU A 179 -12.67 -14.72 -5.59
C LEU A 179 -13.54 -15.98 -5.48
N SER A 180 -13.39 -16.76 -4.41
CA SER A 180 -14.19 -17.98 -4.18
C SER A 180 -15.68 -17.70 -3.93
N ARG A 181 -16.04 -16.46 -3.56
CA ARG A 181 -17.43 -16.05 -3.33
C ARG A 181 -18.13 -15.53 -4.58
N ILE A 182 -17.37 -15.04 -5.57
CA ILE A 182 -17.92 -14.41 -6.78
C ILE A 182 -18.07 -15.37 -7.97
N GLY A 183 -17.28 -16.45 -7.98
CA GLY A 183 -17.46 -17.59 -8.87
C GLY A 183 -17.80 -18.77 -7.97
N SER A 184 -18.85 -19.53 -8.31
CA SER A 184 -19.23 -20.76 -7.60
C SER A 184 -18.21 -21.90 -7.87
N VAL A 185 -16.93 -21.58 -7.70
CA VAL A 185 -15.77 -22.39 -8.06
C VAL A 185 -15.20 -23.01 -6.79
N LYS A 186 -14.62 -24.20 -6.93
CA LYS A 186 -13.91 -24.87 -5.84
C LYS A 186 -12.81 -23.96 -5.29
N LYS A 187 -12.83 -23.76 -3.97
CA LYS A 187 -11.85 -22.93 -3.24
C LYS A 187 -10.40 -23.24 -3.60
N ILE A 188 -10.06 -24.53 -3.71
CA ILE A 188 -8.71 -25.00 -4.07
C ILE A 188 -8.22 -24.42 -5.41
N SER A 189 -9.11 -24.28 -6.40
CA SER A 189 -8.75 -23.74 -7.71
C SER A 189 -8.46 -22.24 -7.63
N VAL A 190 -9.23 -21.52 -6.81
CA VAL A 190 -9.07 -20.09 -6.58
C VAL A 190 -7.80 -19.79 -5.78
N ASP A 191 -7.54 -20.56 -4.72
CA ASP A 191 -6.33 -20.44 -3.91
C ASP A 191 -5.09 -20.63 -4.81
N ARG A 192 -5.11 -21.63 -5.70
CA ARG A 192 -4.03 -21.86 -6.68
C ARG A 192 -3.82 -20.66 -7.59
N ILE A 193 -4.89 -20.07 -8.12
CA ILE A 193 -4.80 -18.91 -9.03
C ILE A 193 -4.18 -17.72 -8.33
N VAL A 194 -4.63 -17.39 -7.11
CA VAL A 194 -4.08 -16.25 -6.37
C VAL A 194 -2.60 -16.48 -6.07
N LEU A 195 -2.23 -17.66 -5.57
CA LEU A 195 -0.84 -17.97 -5.26
C LEU A 195 0.04 -18.00 -6.52
N SER A 196 -0.44 -18.52 -7.65
CA SER A 196 0.34 -18.62 -8.88
C SER A 196 0.43 -17.32 -9.68
N THR A 197 -0.40 -16.31 -9.35
CA THR A 197 -0.37 -15.00 -10.02
C THR A 197 0.23 -13.94 -9.10
N TYR A 198 -0.41 -13.69 -7.96
CA TYR A 198 -0.09 -12.57 -7.09
C TYR A 198 1.29 -12.70 -6.45
N VAL A 199 1.65 -13.88 -5.95
CA VAL A 199 2.94 -14.07 -5.25
C VAL A 199 4.13 -13.88 -6.20
N PRO A 200 4.18 -14.50 -7.40
CA PRO A 200 5.22 -14.21 -8.37
C PRO A 200 5.26 -12.74 -8.81
N ALA A 201 4.10 -12.11 -9.02
CA ALA A 201 4.02 -10.71 -9.39
C ALA A 201 4.60 -9.80 -8.31
N MET A 202 4.31 -10.09 -7.04
CA MET A 202 4.87 -9.38 -5.90
C MET A 202 6.39 -9.56 -5.84
N ALA A 203 6.91 -10.76 -6.09
CA ALA A 203 8.35 -11.01 -6.13
C ALA A 203 9.04 -10.21 -7.24
N VAL A 204 8.46 -10.17 -8.45
CA VAL A 204 8.96 -9.35 -9.56
C VAL A 204 8.92 -7.86 -9.21
N TRP A 205 7.84 -7.40 -8.57
CA TRP A 205 7.71 -6.02 -8.13
C TRP A 205 8.76 -5.65 -7.07
N ILE A 206 8.97 -6.50 -6.07
CA ILE A 206 10.03 -6.31 -5.06
C ILE A 206 11.41 -6.25 -5.73
N ALA A 207 11.71 -7.18 -6.65
CA ALA A 207 12.99 -7.19 -7.37
C ALA A 207 13.20 -5.91 -8.19
N MET A 208 12.14 -5.41 -8.85
CA MET A 208 12.18 -4.15 -9.59
C MET A 208 12.49 -2.96 -8.68
N ILE A 209 11.80 -2.83 -7.54
CA ILE A 209 12.05 -1.73 -6.60
C ILE A 209 13.45 -1.82 -5.99
N LEU A 210 13.90 -3.02 -5.64
CA LEU A 210 15.26 -3.25 -5.15
C LEU A 210 16.30 -2.79 -6.18
N PHE A 211 16.13 -3.17 -7.45
CA PHE A 211 17.02 -2.75 -8.54
C PHE A 211 17.05 -1.23 -8.71
N LEU A 212 15.87 -0.59 -8.79
CA LEU A 212 15.77 0.87 -8.92
C LEU A 212 16.38 1.63 -7.73
N THR A 213 16.37 1.03 -6.54
CA THR A 213 16.94 1.67 -5.34
C THR A 213 18.47 1.58 -5.31
N ILE A 214 19.05 0.48 -5.82
CA ILE A 214 20.51 0.33 -5.92
C ILE A 214 21.10 1.42 -6.82
N ASP A 215 20.48 1.67 -7.98
CA ASP A 215 20.98 2.66 -8.96
C ASP A 215 20.93 4.10 -8.45
N THR A 216 20.16 4.37 -7.38
CA THR A 216 20.07 5.71 -6.76
C THR A 216 21.08 5.94 -5.64
N MET A 217 21.93 4.94 -5.32
CA MET A 217 23.01 5.11 -4.34
C MET A 217 24.26 5.70 -5.03
N PRO A 218 24.82 6.81 -4.53
CA PRO A 218 26.11 7.32 -5.01
C PRO A 218 27.28 6.39 -4.72
#